data_AF-A0A7Y8HKZ1-F1
#
_entry.id   AF-A0A7Y8HKZ1-F1
#
_cell.length_a   1.000
_cell.length_b   1.000
_cell.length_c   1.000
_cell.angle_alpha   90.00
_cell.angle_beta   90.00
_cell.angle_gamma   90.00
#
_symmetry.space_group_name_H-M   'P 1'
#
loop_
_entity.id
_entity.type
_entity.pdbx_description
1 polymer ?
#
loop_
_entity_poly.entity_id
_entity_poly.type
_entity_poly.pdbx_seq_one_letter_code
_entity_poly.pdbx_strand_id
1 'polypeptide(L)' 'MYEVVAFYLFSALTVSMFWITVTSKNVLYSMSALAAGMIFISGFFFLLNA' A
#
# COMPACT_ATOMS: atom_id res chain seq x y z
N MET A 1 4.16 -1.45 -20.84
CA MET A 1 5.31 -2.03 -20.06
C MET A 1 5.52 -1.30 -18.74
N TYR A 2 5.46 0.04 -18.71
CA TYR A 2 5.63 0.82 -17.48
C TYR A 2 4.50 0.63 -16.45
N GLU A 3 3.24 0.52 -16.90
CA GLU A 3 2.09 0.24 -16.02
C GLU A 3 2.19 -1.09 -15.28
N VAL A 4 2.75 -2.13 -15.92
CA VAL A 4 2.93 -3.45 -15.30
C VAL A 4 3.99 -3.38 -14.19
N VAL A 5 5.09 -2.66 -14.42
CA VAL A 5 6.13 -2.45 -13.40
C VAL A 5 5.59 -1.63 -12.23
N ALA A 6 4.81 -0.58 -12.50
CA ALA A 6 4.15 0.20 -11.47
C ALA A 6 3.13 -0.65 -10.68
N PHE A 7 2.37 -1.52 -11.34
CA PHE A 7 1.41 -2.43 -10.70
C PHE A 7 2.10 -3.38 -9.72
N TYR A 8 3.18 -4.04 -10.14
CA TYR A 8 3.94 -4.94 -9.26
C TYR A 8 4.60 -4.20 -8.10
N LEU A 9 5.15 -3.02 -8.33
CA LEU A 9 5.81 -2.22 -7.30
C LEU A 9 4.82 -1.73 -6.26
N PHE A 10 3.71 -1.12 -6.68
CA PHE A 10 2.66 -0.67 -5.76
C PHE A 10 1.97 -1.85 -5.04
N SER A 11 1.86 -3.02 -5.68
CA SER A 11 1.26 -4.21 -5.06
C SER A 11 2.16 -4.74 -3.94
N ALA A 12 3.46 -4.88 -4.19
CA ALA A 12 4.43 -5.30 -3.18
C ALA A 12 4.51 -4.31 -2.00
N LEU A 13 4.48 -3.00 -2.27
CA LEU A 13 4.44 -1.98 -1.22
C LEU A 13 3.15 -2.06 -0.40
N THR A 14 1.99 -2.22 -1.05
CA THR A 14 0.71 -2.31 -0.34
C THR A 14 0.68 -3.53 0.58
N VAL A 15 1.09 -4.71 0.08
CA VAL A 15 1.15 -5.94 0.88
C VAL A 15 2.12 -5.80 2.06
N SER A 16 3.29 -5.19 1.85
CA SER A 16 4.25 -4.99 2.94
C SER A 16 3.75 -4.00 4.00
N MET A 17 3.07 -2.91 3.60
CA MET A 17 2.42 -2.00 4.54
C MET A 17 1.35 -2.72 5.37
N PHE A 18 0.48 -3.53 4.74
CA PHE A 18 -0.54 -4.32 5.45
C PHE A 18 0.07 -5.42 6.34
N TRP A 19 1.25 -5.93 6.02
CA TRP A 19 1.97 -6.84 6.90
C TRP A 19 2.48 -6.13 8.16
N ILE A 20 2.99 -4.91 8.00
CA ILE A 20 3.50 -4.08 9.09
C ILE A 20 2.36 -3.60 10.01
N THR A 21 1.16 -3.33 9.47
CA THR A 21 -0.01 -2.95 10.29
C THR A 21 -0.43 -4.07 11.24
N VAL A 22 -0.39 -5.33 10.78
CA VAL A 22 -0.77 -6.51 11.58
C VAL A 22 0.31 -6.91 12.58
N THR A 23 1.59 -6.69 12.25
CA THR A 23 2.72 -7.08 13.11
C THR A 23 3.04 -6.02 14.18
N SER A 24 2.59 -4.78 14.02
CA SER A 24 2.85 -3.69 14.99
C SER A 24 2.06 -3.87 16.30
N LYS A 25 2.78 -3.87 17.44
CA LYS A 25 2.20 -3.88 18.80
C LYS A 25 1.72 -2.50 19.28
N ASN A 26 2.09 -1.42 18.58
CA ASN A 26 1.71 -0.04 18.90
C ASN A 26 0.61 0.44 17.96
N VAL A 27 -0.56 0.76 18.51
CA VAL A 27 -1.74 1.19 17.75
C VAL A 27 -1.46 2.41 16.86
N LEU A 28 -0.62 3.36 17.31
CA LEU A 28 -0.23 4.52 16.49
C LEU A 28 0.54 4.11 15.23
N TYR A 29 1.47 3.16 15.33
CA TYR A 29 2.24 2.67 14.18
C TYR A 29 1.36 1.86 13.22
N SER A 30 0.43 1.06 13.75
CA SER A 30 -0.57 0.37 12.92
C SER A 30 -1.49 1.37 12.21
N MET A 31 -1.92 2.45 12.87
CA MET A 31 -2.75 3.47 12.23
C MET A 31 -2.01 4.25 11.15
N SER A 32 -0.73 4.61 11.37
CA SER A 32 0.08 5.29 10.36
C SER A 32 0.39 4.39 9.16
N ALA A 33 0.70 3.12 9.40
CA ALA A 33 0.92 2.14 8.33
C ALA A 33 -0.38 1.84 7.55
N LEU A 34 -1.55 1.87 8.22
CA LEU A 34 -2.86 1.73 7.59
C LEU A 34 -3.16 2.93 6.70
N ALA A 35 -2.96 4.15 7.20
CA ALA A 35 -3.14 5.38 6.43
C ALA A 35 -2.24 5.40 5.18
N ALA A 36 -0.98 4.98 5.33
CA ALA A 36 -0.07 4.82 4.19
C ALA A 36 -0.57 3.77 3.18
N GLY A 37 -1.05 2.61 3.66
CA GLY A 37 -1.66 1.57 2.82
C GLY A 37 -2.84 2.08 1.99
N MET A 38 -3.70 2.93 2.56
CA MET A 38 -4.83 3.54 1.85
C MET A 38 -4.39 4.54 0.78
N ILE A 39 -3.27 5.27 0.99
CA ILE A 39 -2.69 6.15 -0.04
C ILE A 39 -2.12 5.33 -1.21
N PHE A 40 -1.47 4.20 -0.94
CA PHE A 40 -0.97 3.32 -2.01
C PHE A 40 -2.10 2.71 -2.84
N ILE A 41 -3.23 2.37 -2.22
CA ILE A 41 -4.43 1.90 -2.92
C ILE A 41 -4.98 3.00 -3.85
N SER A 42 -5.00 4.26 -3.42
CA SER A 42 -5.40 5.39 -4.29
C SER A 42 -4.50 5.52 -5.53
N GLY A 43 -3.19 5.38 -5.37
CA GLY A 43 -2.24 5.33 -6.49
C GLY A 43 -2.50 4.15 -7.44
N PHE A 44 -3.00 3.02 -6.91
CA PHE A 44 -3.42 1.86 -7.68
C PHE A 44 -4.64 2.16 -8.56
N PHE A 45 -5.68 2.78 -7.99
CA PHE A 45 -6.87 3.19 -8.75
C PHE A 45 -6.53 4.22 -9.84
N PHE A 46 -5.64 5.17 -9.54
CA PHE A 46 -5.16 6.13 -10.52
C PHE A 46 -4.39 5.47 -11.67
N LEU A 47 -3.54 4.48 -11.37
CA LEU A 47 -2.78 3.72 -12.38
C LEU A 47 -3.67 2.86 -13.28
N LEU A 48 -4.75 2.29 -12.72
CA LEU A 48 -5.71 1.46 -13.47
C LEU A 48 -6.70 2.29 -14.31
N ASN A 49 -6.63 3.63 -14.26
CA ASN A 49 -7.60 4.55 -14.88
C ASN A 49 -9.05 4.21 -14.47
N ALA A 50 -9.22 3.84 -13.20
CA ALA A 50 -10.47 3.34 -12.62
C ALA A 50 -11.40 4.47 -12.16
#